data_AF-A0A2T1KWA1-F1
#
_entry.id   AF-A0A2T1KWA1-F1
#
_cell.length_a   1.000
_cell.length_b   1.000
_cell.length_c   1.000
_cell.angle_alpha   90.00
_cell.angle_beta   90.00
_cell.angle_gamma   90.00
#
_symmetry.space_group_name_H-M   'P 1'
#
loop_
_entity.id
_entity.type
_entity.pdbx_description
1 polymer ?
#
loop_
_entity_poly.entity_id
_entity_poly.type
_entity_poly.pdbx_seq_one_letter_code
_entity_poly.pdbx_strand_id
1 'polypeptide(L)'
;MAVVLLVTGLLGAFTYYVSLSALVNGNVSREGRLWPRLVGAPAFFISLSVTLISSYFGAEPTLWLSAAIWPVIALVLHAGYKIVLDTLVQQAERKDGEDKVI
;
A
#
# COMPACT_ATOMS: atom_id res chain seq x y z
N MET A 1 -6.36 -7.59 22.95
CA MET A 1 -6.17 -6.37 22.13
C MET A 1 -4.85 -6.36 21.38
N ALA A 2 -3.70 -6.58 22.01
CA ALA A 2 -2.39 -6.60 21.33
C ALA A 2 -2.30 -7.53 20.11
N VAL A 3 -2.90 -8.73 20.17
CA VAL A 3 -2.96 -9.66 19.04
C VAL A 3 -3.74 -9.08 17.86
N VAL A 4 -4.86 -8.39 18.11
CA VAL A 4 -5.68 -7.75 17.07
C VAL A 4 -4.91 -6.60 16.40
N LEU A 5 -4.11 -5.86 17.17
CA LEU A 5 -3.26 -4.77 16.69
C LEU A 5 -2.14 -5.28 15.77
N LEU A 6 -1.44 -6.33 16.21
CA LEU A 6 -0.41 -6.98 15.41
C LEU A 6 -1.01 -7.57 14.14
N VAL A 7 -2.12 -8.29 14.25
CA VAL A 7 -2.78 -8.91 13.10
C VAL A 7 -3.24 -7.86 12.10
N THR A 8 -3.91 -6.78 12.51
CA THR A 8 -4.39 -5.75 11.57
C THR A 8 -3.26 -4.96 10.90
N GLY A 9 -2.20 -4.63 11.65
CA GLY A 9 -1.02 -3.95 11.10
C GLY A 9 -0.24 -4.85 10.12
N LEU A 10 0.01 -6.11 10.50
CA LEU A 10 0.64 -7.10 9.63
C LEU A 10 -0.21 -7.40 8.40
N LEU A 11 -1.54 -7.46 8.54
CA LEU A 11 -2.43 -7.72 7.41
C LEU A 11 -2.40 -6.56 6.41
N GLY A 12 -2.34 -5.30 6.88
CA GLY A 12 -2.14 -4.13 6.04
C GLY A 12 -0.81 -4.17 5.27
N ALA A 13 0.29 -4.46 5.97
CA ALA A 13 1.62 -4.58 5.35
C ALA A 13 1.72 -5.77 4.38
N PHE A 14 1.17 -6.93 4.75
CA PHE A 14 1.13 -8.13 3.92
C PHE A 14 0.31 -7.91 2.66
N THR A 15 -0.87 -7.28 2.77
CA THR A 15 -1.73 -6.97 1.63
C THR A 15 -1.03 -5.99 0.67
N TYR A 16 -0.33 -4.98 1.21
CA TYR A 16 0.48 -4.07 0.40
C TYR A 16 1.59 -4.80 -0.35
N TYR A 17 2.34 -5.67 0.34
CA TYR A 17 3.43 -6.45 -0.25
C TYR A 17 2.96 -7.42 -1.34
N VAL A 18 1.92 -8.22 -1.07
CA VAL A 18 1.35 -9.16 -2.04
C VAL A 18 0.83 -8.41 -3.27
N SER A 19 0.21 -7.25 -3.06
CA SER A 19 -0.31 -6.44 -4.16
C SER A 19 0.82 -5.85 -5.02
N LEU A 20 1.91 -5.38 -4.40
CA LEU A 20 3.12 -4.94 -5.11
C LEU A 20 3.74 -6.08 -5.91
N SER A 21 3.85 -7.27 -5.31
CA SER A 21 4.39 -8.47 -5.96
C SER A 21 3.54 -8.89 -7.16
N ALA A 22 2.20 -8.84 -7.03
CA ALA A 22 1.28 -9.11 -8.13
C ALA A 22 1.41 -8.09 -9.28
N LEU A 23 1.72 -6.83 -8.96
CA LEU A 23 2.01 -5.78 -9.94
C LEU A 23 3.32 -6.05 -10.70
N VAL A 24 4.38 -6.46 -9.99
CA VAL A 24 5.69 -6.80 -10.58
C VAL A 24 5.61 -8.02 -11.49
N ASN A 25 4.85 -9.04 -11.09
CA ASN A 25 4.71 -10.27 -11.87
C ASN A 25 3.79 -10.10 -13.11
N GLY A 26 3.27 -8.90 -13.38
CA GLY A 26 2.38 -8.65 -14.51
C GLY A 26 1.01 -9.31 -14.38
N ASN A 27 0.68 -9.87 -13.21
CA ASN A 27 -0.59 -10.56 -12.94
C ASN A 27 -1.77 -9.60 -12.80
N VAL A 28 -1.50 -8.29 -12.75
CA VAL A 28 -2.49 -7.24 -12.53
C VAL A 28 -2.29 -6.15 -13.58
N SER A 29 -3.34 -5.92 -14.40
CA SER A 29 -3.34 -4.91 -15.46
C SER A 29 -3.09 -3.51 -14.89
N ARG A 30 -2.20 -2.75 -15.52
CA ARG A 30 -1.76 -1.40 -15.11
C ARG A 30 -2.84 -0.31 -15.21
N GLU A 31 -4.02 -0.65 -15.72
CA GLU A 31 -5.08 0.28 -16.08
C GLU A 31 -5.76 0.90 -14.85
N GLY A 32 -5.27 2.08 -14.45
CA GLY A 32 -6.02 3.24 -13.96
C GLY A 32 -6.81 3.16 -12.63
N ARG A 33 -7.13 1.99 -12.08
CA ARG A 33 -8.10 1.87 -10.96
C ARG A 33 -7.62 1.07 -9.76
N LEU A 34 -6.33 0.81 -9.71
CA LEU A 34 -5.71 -0.06 -8.71
C LEU A 34 -5.19 0.68 -7.49
N TRP A 35 -4.94 1.98 -7.60
CA TRP A 35 -4.49 2.82 -6.50
C TRP A 35 -5.34 2.69 -5.22
N PRO A 36 -6.68 2.78 -5.24
CA PRO A 36 -7.47 2.67 -4.01
C PRO A 36 -7.38 1.27 -3.38
N ARG A 37 -7.12 0.22 -4.17
CA ARG A 37 -6.94 -1.15 -3.67
C ARG A 37 -5.52 -1.41 -3.15
N LEU A 38 -4.50 -0.94 -3.85
CA LEU A 38 -3.09 -1.16 -3.51
C LEU A 38 -2.58 -0.24 -2.43
N VAL A 39 -3.08 0.99 -2.36
CA VAL A 39 -2.58 2.02 -1.44
C VAL A 39 -3.66 2.35 -0.42
N GLY A 40 -4.89 2.65 -0.88
CA GLY A 40 -5.97 3.12 -0.02
C GLY A 40 -6.40 2.13 1.06
N ALA A 41 -6.71 0.89 0.67
CA ALA A 41 -7.15 -0.16 1.59
C ALA A 41 -6.09 -0.54 2.65
N PRO A 42 -4.84 -0.88 2.29
CA PRO A 42 -3.82 -1.17 3.30
C PRO A 42 -3.47 0.04 4.16
N ALA A 43 -3.45 1.26 3.61
CA ALA A 43 -3.26 2.47 4.41
C ALA A 43 -4.38 2.66 5.45
N PHE A 44 -5.62 2.33 5.09
CA PHE A 44 -6.76 2.40 6.02
C PHE A 44 -6.61 1.39 7.15
N PHE A 45 -6.24 0.14 6.85
CA PHE A 45 -5.99 -0.88 7.88
C PHE A 45 -4.88 -0.47 8.85
N ILE A 46 -3.76 0.06 8.34
CA ILE A 46 -2.66 0.54 9.19
C ILE A 46 -3.12 1.73 10.03
N SER A 47 -3.88 2.67 9.47
CA SER A 47 -4.42 3.82 10.21
C SER A 47 -5.38 3.41 11.33
N LEU A 48 -6.22 2.41 11.06
CA LEU A 48 -7.12 1.84 12.05
C LEU A 48 -6.31 1.22 13.19
N SER A 49 -5.27 0.44 12.88
CA SER A 49 -4.36 -0.13 13.88
C SER A 49 -3.72 0.95 14.76
N VAL A 50 -3.26 2.06 14.18
CA VAL A 50 -2.68 3.19 14.96
C VAL A 50 -3.71 3.80 15.90
N THR A 51 -4.95 3.94 15.46
CA THR A 51 -6.06 4.48 16.26
C THR A 51 -6.42 3.54 17.41
N LEU A 52 -6.47 2.22 17.15
CA LEU A 52 -6.68 1.21 18.17
C LEU A 52 -5.51 1.13 19.18
N ILE A 53 -4.25 1.34 18.74
CA ILE A 53 -3.07 1.43 19.62
C ILE A 53 -3.21 2.64 20.55
N SER A 54 -3.57 3.80 20.00
CA SER A 54 -3.77 5.03 20.78
C SER A 54 -4.84 4.82 21.87
N SER A 55 -5.93 4.11 21.54
CA SER A 55 -7.00 3.78 22.50
C SER A 55 -6.52 2.83 23.57
N TYR A 56 -5.68 1.86 23.20
CA TYR A 56 -5.08 0.91 24.13
C TYR A 56 -4.19 1.58 25.18
N PHE A 57 -3.48 2.66 24.81
CA PHE A 57 -2.65 3.45 25.73
C PHE A 57 -3.43 4.50 26.54
N GLY A 58 -4.76 4.45 26.53
CA GLY A 58 -5.60 5.32 27.35
C GLY A 58 -5.80 6.73 26.79
N ALA A 59 -5.44 6.97 25.52
CA ALA A 59 -5.95 8.14 24.82
C ALA A 59 -7.43 7.93 24.49
N GLU A 60 -8.16 9.03 24.24
CA GLU A 60 -9.50 9.00 23.65
C GLU A 60 -9.39 9.25 22.13
N PRO A 61 -8.83 8.32 21.33
CA PRO A 61 -8.75 8.54 19.90
C PRO A 61 -10.15 8.42 19.32
N THR A 62 -10.58 9.48 18.67
CA THR A 62 -11.76 9.46 17.84
C THR A 62 -11.44 8.85 16.49
N LEU A 63 -12.46 8.39 15.75
CA LEU A 63 -12.31 7.96 14.36
C LEU A 63 -11.71 9.06 13.46
N TRP A 64 -11.74 10.31 13.91
CA TRP A 64 -11.02 11.43 13.30
C TRP A 64 -9.50 11.24 13.28
N LEU A 65 -8.92 10.60 14.30
CA LEU A 65 -7.50 10.30 14.32
C LEU A 65 -7.13 9.33 13.19
N SER A 66 -7.93 8.27 12.99
CA SER A 66 -7.75 7.36 11.83
C SER A 66 -7.92 8.10 10.51
N ALA A 67 -8.90 9.01 10.40
CA ALA A 67 -9.11 9.77 9.17
C ALA A 67 -7.96 10.76 8.88
N ALA A 68 -7.35 11.34 9.92
CA ALA A 68 -6.24 12.27 9.80
C ALA A 68 -4.90 11.58 9.50
N ILE A 69 -4.67 10.39 10.06
CA ILE A 69 -3.44 9.62 9.85
C ILE A 69 -3.47 8.85 8.53
N TRP A 70 -4.66 8.47 8.06
CA TRP A 70 -4.85 7.75 6.80
C TRP A 70 -4.17 8.39 5.59
N PRO A 71 -4.31 9.71 5.28
CA PRO A 71 -3.63 10.33 4.15
C PRO A 71 -2.10 10.31 4.30
N VAL A 72 -1.57 10.42 5.53
CA VAL A 72 -0.13 10.35 5.77
C VAL A 72 0.41 8.97 5.43
N ILE A 73 -0.27 7.91 5.89
CA ILE A 73 0.11 6.53 5.56
C ILE A 73 -0.08 6.27 4.07
N ALA A 74 -1.16 6.75 3.47
CA ALA A 74 -1.43 6.60 2.05
C ALA A 74 -0.32 7.25 1.19
N LEU A 75 0.22 8.41 1.59
CA LEU A 75 1.33 9.05 0.90
C LEU A 75 2.61 8.20 0.94
N VAL A 76 2.94 7.61 2.08
CA VAL A 76 4.10 6.72 2.23
C VAL A 76 3.96 5.49 1.33
N LEU A 77 2.80 4.84 1.35
CA LEU A 77 2.51 3.68 0.50
C LEU A 77 2.44 4.06 -0.99
N HIS A 78 1.99 5.27 -1.32
CA HIS A 78 1.96 5.77 -2.68
C HIS A 78 3.37 5.99 -3.24
N ALA A 79 4.30 6.51 -2.45
CA ALA A 79 5.69 6.67 -2.87
C ALA A 79 6.33 5.33 -3.26
N GLY A 80 6.13 4.29 -2.43
CA GLY A 80 6.59 2.93 -2.74
C GLY A 80 5.94 2.35 -4.00
N TYR A 81 4.63 2.58 -4.18
CA TYR A 81 3.91 2.18 -5.39
C TYR A 81 4.47 2.87 -6.64
N LYS A 82 4.77 4.16 -6.57
CA LYS A 82 5.30 4.94 -7.70
C LYS A 82 6.68 4.45 -8.11
N ILE A 83 7.57 4.16 -7.16
CA ILE A 83 8.92 3.64 -7.44
C ILE A 83 8.84 2.31 -8.19
N VAL A 84 8.00 1.39 -7.72
CA VAL A 84 7.78 0.10 -8.39
C VAL A 84 7.18 0.30 -9.77
N LEU A 85 6.21 1.19 -9.90
CA LEU A 85 5.59 1.49 -11.18
C LEU A 85 6.61 2.05 -12.17
N ASP A 86 7.40 3.05 -11.80
CA ASP A 86 8.44 3.64 -12.66
C ASP A 86 9.48 2.58 -13.08
N THR A 87 9.89 1.71 -12.15
CA THR A 87 10.82 0.60 -12.44
C THR A 87 10.25 -0.36 -13.48
N LEU A 88 8.97 -0.72 -13.36
CA LEU A 88 8.28 -1.56 -14.33
C LEU A 88 8.08 -0.87 -15.69
N VAL A 89 8.00 0.48 -15.74
CA VAL A 89 7.91 1.22 -17.02
C VAL A 89 9.25 1.10 -17.72
N GLN A 90 10.34 1.38 -17.01
CA GLN A 90 11.69 1.31 -17.57
C GLN A 90 12.05 -0.10 -18.06
N GLN A 91 11.61 -1.15 -17.35
CA GLN A 91 11.83 -2.53 -17.80
C GLN A 91 11.04 -2.86 -19.08
N ALA A 92 9.80 -2.37 -19.20
CA ALA A 92 9.00 -2.57 -20.40
C ALA A 92 9.61 -1.85 -21.62
N GLU A 93 10.08 -0.61 -21.45
CA GLU A 93 10.74 0.16 -22.51
C GLU A 93 12.06 -0.46 -22.98
N ARG A 94 12.87 -1.00 -22.05
CA ARG A 94 14.10 -1.72 -22.41
C ARG A 94 13.82 -2.97 -23.24
N LYS A 95 12.78 -3.73 -22.86
CA LYS A 95 12.42 -4.98 -23.54
C LYS A 95 11.86 -4.73 -24.95
N ASP A 96 11.03 -3.70 -25.14
CA ASP A 96 10.55 -3.28 -26.46
C ASP A 96 11.68 -2.74 -27.37
N GLY A 97 12.71 -2.12 -26.76
CA GLY A 97 13.91 -1.69 -27.47
C GLY A 97 14.77 -2.86 -27.96
N GLU A 98 14.93 -3.93 -27.17
CA GLU A 98 15.65 -5.14 -27.58
C GLU A 98 14.92 -5.90 -28.69
N ASP A 99 13.59 -6.08 -28.60
CA ASP A 99 12.80 -6.80 -29.62
C ASP A 99 12.77 -6.09 -30.99
N LYS A 100 13.03 -4.78 -31.04
CA LYS A 100 13.10 -4.01 -32.30
C LYS A 100 14.47 -4.03 -32.97
N VAL A 101 15.50 -4.53 -32.30
CA VAL A 101 16.90 -4.54 -32.79
C VAL A 101 17.27 -5.89 -33.43
N ILE A 102 16.42 -6.90 -33.31
CA ILE A 102 16.61 -8.25 -33.88
C ILE A 102 15.85 -8.42 -35.20
#